data_AF-A0A9Q0ND02-F1
#
_entry.id   AF-A0A9Q0ND02-F1
#
_cell.length_a   1.000
_cell.length_b   1.000
_cell.length_c   1.000
_cell.angle_alpha   90.00
_cell.angle_beta   90.00
_cell.angle_gamma   90.00
#
_symmetry.space_group_name_H-M   'P 1'
#
loop_
_entity.id
_entity.type
_entity.pdbx_description
1 polymer ?
#
loop_
_entity_poly.entity_id
_entity_poly.type
_entity_poly.pdbx_seq_one_letter_code
_entity_poly.pdbx_strand_id
1 'polypeptide(L)'
;MAHSPLEKIQALDSIEKEIILCLQSAGQSLLELSKEKSSQKAAENHTQQFLKSLSAIEGKLSDQINYLTQVSTGQPHEGSGYSSACALQMAWHRIHHARSRVRELEESKAKYFQAANRNVQQPRSNGTTSGAPALAAPPSTGSGII
;
A
#
# COMPACT_ATOMS: atom_id res chain seq x y z
N MET A 1 -5.43 17.28 -3.81
CA MET A 1 -4.97 16.31 -4.83
C MET A 1 -3.60 15.85 -4.40
N ALA A 2 -3.40 14.55 -4.17
CA ALA A 2 -2.10 14.02 -3.77
C ALA A 2 -1.17 14.06 -5.00
N HIS A 3 -0.09 14.84 -4.94
CA HIS A 3 0.93 14.84 -5.97
C HIS A 3 1.78 13.58 -5.84
N SER A 4 2.02 12.91 -6.95
CA SER A 4 2.89 11.74 -6.97
C SER A 4 4.31 12.11 -6.52
N PRO A 5 5.07 11.18 -5.91
CA PRO A 5 6.46 11.42 -5.54
C PRO A 5 7.33 11.91 -6.72
N LEU A 6 7.01 11.45 -7.94
CA LEU A 6 7.69 11.88 -9.16
C LEU A 6 7.43 13.37 -9.48
N GLU A 7 6.19 13.83 -9.37
CA GLU A 7 5.85 15.26 -9.55
C GLU A 7 6.52 16.13 -8.49
N LYS A 8 6.72 15.62 -7.26
CA LYS A 8 7.46 16.34 -6.22
C LYS A 8 8.94 16.50 -6.56
N ILE A 9 9.58 15.46 -7.09
CA ILE A 9 10.97 15.54 -7.58
C ILE A 9 11.06 16.54 -8.73
N GLN A 10 10.16 16.47 -9.70
CA GLN A 10 10.14 17.42 -10.82
C GLN A 10 9.92 18.87 -10.36
N ALA A 11 9.11 19.09 -9.31
CA ALA A 11 8.94 20.42 -8.72
C ALA A 11 10.26 20.94 -8.12
N LEU A 12 11.04 20.08 -7.45
CA LEU A 12 12.36 20.45 -6.92
C LEU A 12 13.35 20.78 -8.06
N ASP A 13 13.37 20.00 -9.14
CA ASP A 13 14.19 20.30 -10.33
C ASP A 13 13.81 21.64 -10.97
N SER A 14 12.52 21.99 -10.97
CA SER A 14 12.05 23.29 -11.45
C SER A 14 12.53 24.43 -10.54
N ILE A 15 12.48 24.24 -9.22
CA ILE A 15 12.98 25.22 -8.25
C ILE A 15 14.49 25.42 -8.45
N GLU A 16 15.27 24.36 -8.67
CA GLU A 16 16.71 24.45 -8.95
C GLU A 16 16.99 25.30 -10.20
N LYS A 17 16.25 25.08 -11.29
CA LYS A 17 16.38 25.90 -12.51
C LYS A 17 16.04 27.37 -12.25
N GLU A 18 15.02 27.65 -11.45
CA GLU A 18 14.67 29.01 -11.06
C GLU A 18 15.73 29.68 -10.20
N ILE A 19 16.39 28.94 -9.30
CA ILE A 19 17.52 29.45 -8.51
C ILE A 19 18.67 29.87 -9.43
N ILE A 20 18.99 29.07 -10.46
CA ILE A 20 20.01 29.43 -11.45
C ILE A 20 19.64 30.75 -12.15
N LEU A 21 18.39 30.91 -12.59
CA LEU A 21 17.92 32.13 -13.25
C LEU A 21 17.92 33.36 -12.31
N CYS A 22 17.61 33.15 -11.04
CA CYS A 22 17.67 34.16 -9.99
C CYS A 22 19.10 34.68 -9.83
N LEU A 23 20.07 33.77 -9.69
CA LEU A 23 21.49 34.11 -9.59
C LEU A 23 22.02 34.80 -10.85
N GLN A 24 21.59 34.35 -12.04
CA GLN A 24 21.93 35.03 -13.29
C GLN A 24 21.42 36.47 -13.31
N SER A 25 20.18 36.71 -12.87
CA SER A 25 19.61 38.07 -12.82
C SER A 25 20.39 38.97 -11.87
N ALA A 26 20.80 38.48 -10.71
CA ALA A 26 21.69 39.20 -9.78
C ALA A 26 23.06 39.50 -10.42
N GLY A 27 23.65 38.51 -11.09
CA GLY A 27 24.91 38.67 -11.81
C GLY A 27 24.83 39.73 -12.91
N GLN A 28 23.73 39.78 -13.67
CA GLN A 28 23.50 40.81 -14.68
C GLN A 28 23.35 42.21 -14.07
N SER A 29 22.68 42.36 -12.92
CA SER A 29 22.66 43.65 -12.19
C SER A 29 24.07 44.11 -11.82
N LEU A 30 24.88 43.23 -11.24
CA LEU A 30 26.25 43.56 -10.83
C LEU A 30 27.14 43.89 -12.05
N LEU A 31 27.00 43.12 -13.14
CA LEU A 31 27.73 43.37 -14.37
C LEU A 31 27.35 44.73 -14.99
N GLU A 32 26.07 45.10 -14.99
CA GLU A 32 25.62 46.40 -15.47
C GLU A 32 26.20 47.55 -14.64
N LEU A 33 26.21 47.41 -13.31
CA LEU A 33 26.78 48.40 -12.40
C LEU A 33 28.31 48.52 -12.53
N SER A 34 28.99 47.49 -13.03
CA SER A 34 30.44 47.49 -13.24
C SER A 34 30.89 48.24 -14.51
N LYS A 35 29.96 48.64 -15.39
CA LYS A 35 30.28 49.32 -16.65
C LYS A 35 30.68 50.77 -16.42
N GLU A 36 31.62 51.29 -17.22
CA GLU A 36 32.03 52.70 -17.19
C GLU A 36 30.87 53.67 -17.46
N LYS A 37 29.91 53.25 -18.29
CA LYS A 37 28.62 53.92 -18.49
C LYS A 37 27.49 52.94 -18.16
N SER A 38 27.10 52.89 -16.89
CA SER A 38 26.00 52.04 -16.44
C SER A 38 24.64 52.60 -16.84
N SER A 39 23.71 51.70 -17.18
CA SER A 39 22.30 52.04 -17.36
C SER A 39 21.53 51.73 -16.08
N GLN A 40 21.15 52.79 -15.35
CA GLN A 40 20.36 52.68 -14.13
C GLN A 40 19.07 51.86 -14.35
N LYS A 41 18.37 52.12 -15.47
CA LYS A 41 17.14 51.41 -15.83
C LYS A 41 17.37 49.92 -16.05
N ALA A 42 18.49 49.54 -16.67
CA ALA A 42 18.81 48.12 -16.88
C ALA A 42 19.17 47.43 -15.56
N ALA A 43 19.97 48.06 -14.70
CA ALA A 43 20.30 47.55 -13.38
C ALA A 43 19.05 47.37 -12.50
N GLU A 44 18.13 48.33 -12.53
CA GLU A 44 16.85 48.24 -11.82
C GLU A 44 15.98 47.09 -12.34
N ASN A 45 15.91 46.89 -13.67
CA ASN A 45 15.16 45.79 -14.26
C ASN A 45 15.68 44.42 -13.82
N HIS A 46 17.00 44.21 -13.89
CA HIS A 46 17.63 42.96 -13.45
C HIS A 46 17.42 42.72 -11.95
N THR A 47 17.47 43.79 -11.14
CA THR A 47 17.24 43.72 -9.69
C THR A 47 15.78 43.37 -9.38
N GLN A 48 14.82 43.96 -10.09
CA GLN A 48 13.40 43.60 -9.95
C GLN A 48 13.14 42.15 -10.35
N GLN A 49 13.81 41.65 -11.40
CA GLN A 49 13.67 40.26 -11.83
C GLN A 49 14.27 39.28 -10.80
N PHE A 50 15.42 39.62 -10.22
CA PHE A 50 15.99 38.90 -9.07
C PHE A 50 14.99 38.83 -7.91
N LEU A 51 14.45 39.97 -7.46
CA LEU A 51 13.51 40.01 -6.34
C LEU A 51 12.23 39.19 -6.60
N LYS A 52 11.67 39.29 -7.81
CA LYS A 52 10.50 38.49 -8.20
C LYS A 52 10.80 37.00 -8.19
N SER A 53 11.94 36.59 -8.74
CA SER A 53 12.36 35.18 -8.77
C SER A 53 12.61 34.66 -7.35
N LEU A 54 13.27 35.45 -6.50
CA LEU A 54 13.55 35.09 -5.12
C LEU A 54 12.27 34.86 -4.33
N SER A 55 11.32 35.77 -4.41
CA SER A 55 10.01 35.63 -3.73
C SER A 55 9.25 34.39 -4.21
N ALA A 56 9.30 34.08 -5.51
CA ALA A 56 8.68 32.87 -6.05
C ALA A 56 9.36 31.58 -5.53
N ILE A 57 10.70 31.56 -5.47
CA ILE A 57 11.47 30.43 -4.94
C ILE A 57 11.16 30.20 -3.46
N GLU A 58 11.12 31.28 -2.66
CA GLU A 58 10.78 31.21 -1.22
C GLU A 58 9.39 30.61 -0.99
N GLY A 59 8.38 31.05 -1.76
CA GLY A 59 7.04 30.49 -1.68
C GLY A 59 7.02 28.99 -2.02
N LYS A 60 7.63 28.60 -3.14
CA LYS A 60 7.69 27.20 -3.58
C LYS A 60 8.43 26.30 -2.59
N LEU A 61 9.55 26.77 -2.04
CA LEU A 61 10.29 26.02 -1.02
C LEU A 61 9.49 25.89 0.27
N SER A 62 8.77 26.94 0.69
CA SER A 62 7.89 26.88 1.85
C SER A 62 6.80 25.83 1.66
N ASP A 63 6.18 25.76 0.49
CA ASP A 63 5.18 24.72 0.17
C ASP A 63 5.78 23.31 0.22
N GLN A 64 7.00 23.10 -0.27
CA GLN A 64 7.69 21.81 -0.19
C GLN A 64 8.05 21.44 1.26
N ILE A 65 8.51 22.41 2.06
CA ILE A 65 8.80 22.20 3.50
C ILE A 65 7.52 21.85 4.25
N ASN A 66 6.42 22.57 4.00
CA ASN A 66 5.13 22.28 4.61
C ASN A 66 4.64 20.87 4.24
N TYR A 67 4.76 20.50 2.96
CA TYR A 67 4.43 19.16 2.49
C TYR A 67 5.30 18.09 3.17
N LEU A 68 6.63 18.24 3.15
CA LEU A 68 7.56 17.31 3.79
C LEU A 68 7.27 17.18 5.28
N THR A 69 6.94 18.28 5.96
CA THR A 69 6.51 18.28 7.35
C THR A 69 5.22 17.47 7.51
N GLN A 70 4.21 17.68 6.67
CA GLN A 70 2.94 16.96 6.72
C GLN A 70 3.09 15.44 6.51
N VAL A 71 3.90 15.03 5.53
CA VAL A 71 4.12 13.60 5.25
C VAL A 71 5.09 12.95 6.23
N SER A 72 6.02 13.70 6.82
CA SER A 72 6.99 13.18 7.80
C SER A 72 6.42 13.13 9.23
N THR A 73 5.39 13.93 9.54
CA THR A 73 4.73 13.98 10.87
C THR A 73 3.46 13.14 10.96
N GLY A 74 3.14 12.36 9.91
CA GLY A 74 2.16 11.27 10.01
C GLY A 74 0.70 11.69 9.88
N GLN A 75 0.37 12.66 9.01
CA GLN A 75 -1.03 12.81 8.62
C GLN A 75 -1.54 11.52 7.94
N PRO A 76 -2.75 11.00 8.27
CA PRO A 76 -3.12 9.58 8.08
C PRO A 76 -3.37 9.11 6.65
N HIS A 77 -2.95 9.86 5.64
CA HIS A 77 -3.29 9.61 4.24
C HIS A 77 -2.01 9.48 3.42
N GLU A 78 -1.72 8.21 3.07
CA GLU A 78 -0.96 7.80 1.89
C GLU A 78 0.57 7.93 1.91
N GLY A 79 1.21 7.91 3.08
CA GLY A 79 2.68 7.83 3.20
C GLY A 79 3.17 6.52 3.82
N SER A 80 3.40 5.48 3.01
CA SER A 80 4.19 4.22 3.26
C SER A 80 3.99 3.34 4.53
N GLY A 81 3.41 3.85 5.62
CA GLY A 81 3.18 3.11 6.87
C GLY A 81 1.79 2.49 6.98
N TYR A 82 0.73 3.21 6.60
CA TYR A 82 -0.64 2.70 6.71
C TYR A 82 -0.92 1.55 5.74
N SER A 83 -0.44 1.65 4.50
CA SER A 83 -0.59 0.58 3.51
C SER A 83 0.18 -0.69 3.90
N SER A 84 1.41 -0.54 4.43
CA SER A 84 2.20 -1.67 4.94
C SER A 84 1.59 -2.28 6.19
N ALA A 85 1.02 -1.46 7.09
CA ALA A 85 0.26 -1.94 8.25
C ALA A 85 -1.03 -2.69 7.85
N CYS A 86 -1.78 -2.19 6.86
CA CYS A 86 -2.96 -2.88 6.34
C CYS A 86 -2.58 -4.20 5.65
N ALA A 87 -1.52 -4.20 4.83
CA ALA A 87 -1.00 -5.42 4.21
C ALA A 87 -0.57 -6.46 5.27
N LEU A 88 0.10 -6.02 6.33
CA LEU A 88 0.47 -6.87 7.47
C LEU A 88 -0.77 -7.41 8.20
N GLN A 89 -1.76 -6.55 8.47
CA GLN A 89 -3.01 -6.94 9.12
C GLN A 89 -3.77 -7.97 8.28
N MET A 90 -3.87 -7.76 6.97
CA MET A 90 -4.47 -8.73 6.04
C MET A 90 -3.68 -10.04 6.02
N ALA A 91 -2.35 -9.99 6.00
CA ALA A 91 -1.51 -11.19 6.09
C ALA A 91 -1.76 -11.96 7.39
N TRP A 92 -1.90 -11.26 8.52
CA TRP A 92 -2.21 -11.85 9.82
C TRP A 92 -3.57 -12.57 9.80
N HIS A 93 -4.62 -11.92 9.27
CA HIS A 93 -5.93 -12.55 9.11
C HIS A 93 -5.90 -13.77 8.19
N ARG A 94 -5.15 -13.71 7.08
CA ARG A 94 -4.95 -14.84 6.15
C ARG A 94 -4.25 -16.02 6.84
N ILE A 95 -3.20 -15.76 7.61
CA ILE A 95 -2.47 -16.79 8.37
C ILE A 95 -3.36 -17.41 9.44
N HIS A 96 -4.12 -16.60 10.18
CA HIS A 96 -5.04 -17.08 11.19
C HIS A 96 -6.10 -18.02 10.57
N HIS A 97 -6.69 -17.60 9.45
CA HIS A 97 -7.66 -18.43 8.73
C HIS A 97 -7.05 -19.74 8.23
N ALA A 98 -5.85 -19.69 7.63
CA ALA A 98 -5.14 -20.88 7.19
C ALA A 98 -4.85 -21.85 8.35
N ARG A 99 -4.40 -21.35 9.50
CA ARG A 99 -4.18 -22.15 10.72
C ARG A 99 -5.46 -22.80 11.22
N SER A 100 -6.59 -22.08 11.22
CA SER A 100 -7.90 -22.64 11.59
C SER A 100 -8.29 -23.80 10.67
N ARG A 101 -8.18 -23.60 9.35
CA ARG A 101 -8.50 -24.62 8.34
C ARG A 101 -7.62 -25.86 8.46
N VAL A 102 -6.32 -25.69 8.72
CA VAL A 102 -5.41 -26.83 8.94
C VAL A 102 -5.81 -27.63 10.18
N ARG A 103 -6.11 -26.96 11.30
CA ARG A 103 -6.55 -27.64 12.53
C ARG A 103 -7.84 -28.45 12.31
N GLU A 104 -8.82 -27.89 11.62
CA GLU A 104 -10.07 -28.59 11.30
C GLU A 104 -9.84 -29.83 10.42
N LEU A 105 -8.89 -29.77 9.49
CA LEU A 105 -8.49 -30.91 8.66
C LEU A 105 -7.79 -32.00 9.47
N GLU A 106 -6.92 -31.63 10.42
CA GLU A 106 -6.26 -32.57 11.34
C GLU A 106 -7.28 -33.29 12.22
N GLU A 107 -8.24 -32.57 12.77
CA GLU A 107 -9.34 -33.14 13.56
C GLU A 107 -10.19 -34.10 12.71
N SER A 108 -10.50 -33.72 11.47
CA SER A 108 -11.24 -34.56 10.54
C SER A 108 -10.48 -35.84 10.20
N LYS A 109 -9.18 -35.73 9.88
CA LYS A 109 -8.30 -36.87 9.62
C LYS A 109 -8.24 -37.82 10.82
N ALA A 110 -8.13 -37.29 12.05
CA ALA A 110 -8.12 -38.09 13.26
C ALA A 110 -9.42 -38.88 13.44
N LYS A 111 -10.58 -38.24 13.19
CA LYS A 111 -11.90 -38.90 13.22
C LYS A 111 -11.98 -40.05 12.21
N TYR A 112 -11.56 -39.82 10.96
CA TYR A 112 -11.55 -40.85 9.93
C TYR A 112 -10.61 -42.01 10.29
N PHE A 113 -9.42 -41.72 10.81
CA PHE A 113 -8.46 -42.73 11.22
C PHE A 113 -8.99 -43.58 12.40
N GLN A 114 -9.62 -42.95 13.40
CA GLN A 114 -10.26 -43.65 14.51
C GLN A 114 -11.44 -44.52 14.04
N ALA A 115 -12.27 -44.03 13.13
CA ALA A 115 -13.38 -44.79 12.56
C ALA A 115 -12.90 -45.99 11.74
N ALA A 116 -11.85 -45.82 10.92
CA ALA A 116 -11.23 -46.90 10.18
C ALA A 116 -10.64 -47.97 11.10
N ASN A 117 -9.97 -47.59 12.19
CA ASN A 117 -9.37 -48.53 13.13
C ASN A 117 -10.41 -49.26 13.98
N ARG A 118 -11.55 -48.62 14.32
CA ARG A 118 -12.68 -49.29 14.98
C ARG A 118 -13.31 -50.37 14.11
N ASN A 119 -13.34 -50.20 12.79
CA ASN A 119 -13.96 -51.16 11.88
C ASN A 119 -13.10 -52.42 11.64
N VAL A 120 -11.79 -52.35 11.96
CA VAL A 120 -10.85 -53.49 11.84
C VAL A 120 -10.82 -54.36 13.10
N GLN A 121 -11.24 -53.83 14.27
CA GLN A 121 -11.22 -54.55 15.55
C GLN A 121 -12.55 -55.26 15.89
N GLN A 122 -13.45 -55.50 14.93
CA GLN A 122 -14.55 -56.46 15.14
C GLN A 122 -14.03 -57.88 14.88
N PRO A 123 -13.97 -58.78 15.87
CA PRO A 123 -13.75 -60.19 15.60
C PRO A 123 -14.96 -60.70 14.82
N ARG A 124 -14.74 -61.27 13.63
CA ARG A 124 -15.74 -62.13 12.96
C ARG A 124 -15.93 -63.38 13.83
N SER A 125 -16.87 -63.34 14.77
CA SER A 125 -17.42 -64.55 15.36
C SER A 125 -18.57 -65.05 14.48
N ASN A 126 -18.26 -65.99 13.59
CA ASN A 126 -19.22 -66.86 12.91
C ASN A 126 -19.89 -67.82 13.93
N GLY A 127 -21.20 -68.02 13.82
CA GLY A 127 -21.95 -69.04 14.57
C GLY A 127 -23.47 -68.83 14.53
N THR A 128 -24.14 -69.02 13.38
CA THR A 128 -24.99 -70.20 13.07
C THR A 128 -26.49 -70.04 13.48
N THR A 129 -27.29 -69.80 12.43
CA THR A 129 -28.68 -70.26 12.17
C THR A 129 -29.88 -69.79 12.98
N SER A 130 -30.83 -69.20 12.24
CA SER A 130 -32.28 -69.50 12.19
C SER A 130 -33.17 -68.31 12.52
N GLY A 131 -33.76 -67.71 11.48
CA GLY A 131 -34.82 -66.72 11.59
C GLY A 131 -35.10 -66.08 10.23
N ALA A 132 -36.29 -66.32 9.68
CA ALA A 132 -36.73 -66.10 8.30
C ALA A 132 -36.61 -64.64 7.77
N PRO A 133 -36.56 -64.46 6.44
CA PRO A 133 -36.50 -63.14 5.82
C PRO A 133 -37.92 -62.55 5.73
N ALA A 134 -38.13 -61.36 6.31
CA ALA A 134 -39.31 -60.56 6.03
C ALA A 134 -38.90 -59.38 5.12
N LEU A 135 -39.50 -59.37 3.94
CA LEU A 135 -39.48 -58.31 2.93
C LEU A 135 -39.57 -56.90 3.54
N ALA A 136 -38.60 -56.06 3.25
CA ALA A 136 -38.78 -54.61 3.23
C ALA A 136 -38.07 -54.07 1.97
N ALA A 137 -38.87 -53.51 1.06
CA ALA A 137 -38.49 -53.04 -0.25
C ALA A 137 -37.50 -51.85 -0.23
N PRO A 138 -36.69 -51.66 -1.28
CA PRO A 138 -35.86 -50.44 -1.47
C PRO A 138 -36.62 -49.40 -2.36
N PRO A 139 -36.01 -48.29 -2.77
CA PRO A 139 -36.08 -46.97 -2.12
C PRO A 139 -36.84 -45.92 -2.98
N SER A 140 -37.41 -44.88 -2.36
CA SER A 140 -37.88 -43.69 -3.10
C SER A 140 -36.93 -42.52 -2.87
N THR A 141 -36.02 -42.33 -3.83
CA THR A 141 -35.14 -41.19 -3.99
C THR A 141 -35.97 -39.93 -4.26
N GLY A 142 -36.03 -39.01 -3.31
CA GLY A 142 -36.58 -37.66 -3.50
C GLY A 142 -35.47 -36.66 -3.78
N SER A 143 -35.28 -36.31 -5.05
CA SER A 143 -34.52 -35.13 -5.50
C SER A 143 -35.44 -33.91 -5.63
N GLY A 144 -34.92 -32.75 -5.24
CA GLY A 144 -35.45 -31.40 -5.49
C GLY A 144 -34.94 -30.48 -4.36
N ILE A 145 -33.86 -29.71 -4.50
CA ILE A 145 -33.70 -28.52 -5.36
C ILE A 145 -35.00 -27.74 -5.41
N ILE A 146 -35.19 -26.75 -4.51
CA ILE A 146 -34.97 -25.31 -4.77
C ILE A 146 -34.54 -24.64 -3.46
#